data_AF-A0A1F7AWT8-F1
#
_entry.id   AF-A0A1F7AWT8-F1
#
_cell.length_a   1.000
_cell.length_b   1.000
_cell.length_c   1.000
_cell.angle_alpha   90.00
_cell.angle_beta   90.00
_cell.angle_gamma   90.00
#
_symmetry.space_group_name_H-M   'P 1'
#
loop_
_entity.id
_entity.type
_entity.pdbx_description
1 polymer ?
#
loop_
_entity_poly.entity_id
_entity_poly.type
_entity_poly.pdbx_seq_one_letter_code
_entity_poly.pdbx_strand_id
1 'polypeptide(L)' 'MRSIERRFRNIEKQQMHWSTYVCFAEAIRGQQFSRNSIVYWFNHLVDKSDYARNDKKAILEHLYILSECVRNGQN' A
#
# COMPACT_ATOMS: atom_id res chain seq x y z
N MET A 1 -17.70 -3.51 1.25
CA MET A 1 -16.45 -4.01 0.63
C MET A 1 -15.26 -3.16 1.07
N ARG A 2 -14.29 -3.74 1.80
CA ARG A 2 -13.01 -3.10 2.15
C ARG A 2 -11.98 -3.42 1.06
N SER A 3 -12.16 -2.93 -0.17
CA SER A 3 -11.15 -3.18 -1.22
C SER A 3 -9.97 -2.23 -1.08
N ILE A 4 -8.75 -2.77 -1.25
CA ILE A 4 -7.50 -1.99 -1.32
C ILE A 4 -7.64 -0.92 -2.41
N GLU A 5 -8.17 -1.31 -3.58
CA GLU A 5 -8.39 -0.40 -4.71
C GLU A 5 -9.23 0.83 -4.35
N ARG A 6 -10.35 0.66 -3.66
CA ARG A 6 -11.22 1.80 -3.32
C ARG A 6 -10.51 2.76 -2.37
N ARG A 7 -9.76 2.25 -1.39
CA ARG A 7 -8.97 3.07 -0.47
C ARG A 7 -7.87 3.82 -1.21
N PHE A 8 -7.13 3.11 -2.06
CA PHE A 8 -6.07 3.66 -2.90
C PHE A 8 -6.59 4.82 -3.76
N ARG A 9 -7.64 4.60 -4.55
CA ARG A 9 -8.19 5.62 -5.45
C ARG A 9 -8.71 6.85 -4.69
N ASN A 10 -9.22 6.67 -3.47
CA ASN A 10 -9.65 7.80 -2.64
C ASN A 10 -8.45 8.62 -2.16
N ILE A 11 -7.36 7.98 -1.76
CA ILE A 11 -6.12 8.66 -1.31
C ILE A 11 -5.44 9.35 -2.49
N GLU A 12 -5.28 8.65 -3.61
CA GLU A 12 -4.68 9.18 -4.85
C GLU A 12 -5.40 10.44 -5.34
N LYS A 13 -6.73 10.45 -5.31
CA LYS A 13 -7.54 11.64 -5.66
C LYS A 13 -7.35 12.81 -4.70
N GLN A 14 -7.06 12.54 -3.43
CA GLN A 14 -6.88 13.57 -2.39
C GLN A 14 -5.44 14.09 -2.34
N GLN A 15 -4.47 13.28 -2.76
CA GLN A 15 -3.04 13.54 -2.64
C GLN A 15 -2.37 13.45 -4.00
N MET A 16 -2.74 14.34 -4.92
CA MET A 16 -2.32 14.30 -6.33
C MET A 16 -0.79 14.43 -6.53
N HIS A 17 -0.05 14.81 -5.49
CA HIS A 17 1.41 14.98 -5.54
C HIS A 17 2.19 13.79 -4.95
N TRP A 18 1.52 12.76 -4.46
CA TRP A 18 2.18 11.60 -3.88
C TRP A 18 2.45 10.53 -4.94
N SER A 19 3.53 9.78 -4.75
CA SER A 19 3.79 8.60 -5.57
C SER A 19 2.72 7.53 -5.33
N THR A 20 2.49 6.68 -6.32
CA THR A 20 1.52 5.59 -6.21
C THR A 20 1.94 4.60 -5.12
N TYR A 21 3.24 4.44 -4.86
CA TYR A 21 3.74 3.69 -3.71
C TYR A 21 3.23 4.24 -2.38
N VAL A 22 3.35 5.56 -2.16
CA VAL A 22 2.93 6.19 -0.90
C VAL A 22 1.41 6.09 -0.74
N CYS A 23 0.65 6.36 -1.80
CA CYS A 23 -0.81 6.18 -1.81
C CYS A 23 -1.22 4.74 -1.44
N PHE A 24 -0.49 3.75 -1.96
CA PHE A 24 -0.74 2.34 -1.66
C PHE A 24 -0.39 1.96 -0.22
N ALA A 25 0.75 2.43 0.29
CA ALA A 25 1.17 2.20 1.68
C ALA A 25 0.11 2.74 2.67
N GLU A 26 -0.42 3.94 2.43
CA GLU A 26 -1.50 4.50 3.25
C GLU A 26 -2.81 3.73 3.11
N ALA A 27 -3.13 3.22 1.90
CA ALA A 27 -4.35 2.46 1.66
C ALA A 27 -4.42 1.14 2.47
N ILE A 28 -3.28 0.52 2.74
CA ILE A 28 -3.20 -0.79 3.40
C ILE A 28 -2.83 -0.72 4.89
N ARG A 29 -2.33 0.43 5.36
CA ARG A 29 -1.83 0.65 6.72
C ARG A 29 -2.86 0.25 7.78
N GLY A 30 -2.49 -0.67 8.68
CA GLY A 30 -3.32 -1.14 9.79
C GLY A 30 -4.65 -1.78 9.37
N GLN A 31 -4.77 -2.27 8.12
CA GLN A 31 -5.98 -2.90 7.59
C GLN A 31 -5.94 -4.43 7.61
N GLN A 32 -4.82 -5.03 8.03
CA GLN A 32 -4.63 -6.48 8.17
C GLN A 32 -4.96 -7.25 6.88
N PHE A 33 -4.50 -6.75 5.73
CA PHE A 33 -4.71 -7.43 4.46
C PHE A 33 -3.78 -8.63 4.31
N SER A 34 -4.29 -9.69 3.68
CA SER A 34 -3.45 -10.85 3.35
C SER A 34 -2.31 -10.48 2.40
N ARG A 35 -1.18 -11.18 2.52
CA ARG A 35 -0.01 -11.01 1.65
C ARG A 35 -0.38 -11.15 0.16
N ASN A 36 -1.25 -12.11 -0.18
CA ASN A 36 -1.71 -12.31 -1.56
C ASN A 36 -2.52 -11.11 -2.08
N SER A 37 -3.39 -10.53 -1.24
CA SER A 37 -4.14 -9.33 -1.60
C SER A 37 -3.22 -8.13 -1.83
N ILE A 38 -2.23 -7.94 -0.94
CA ILE A 38 -1.24 -6.85 -1.07
C ILE A 38 -0.43 -7.02 -2.36
N VAL A 39 0.10 -8.21 -2.64
CA VAL A 39 0.88 -8.48 -3.86
C VAL A 39 0.04 -8.25 -5.11
N TYR A 40 -1.18 -8.79 -5.15
CA TYR A 40 -2.07 -8.62 -6.28
C TYR A 40 -2.30 -7.13 -6.57
N TRP A 41 -2.76 -6.37 -5.57
CA TRP A 41 -3.10 -4.96 -5.78
C TRP A 41 -1.89 -4.06 -5.96
N PHE A 42 -0.75 -4.35 -5.33
CA PHE A 42 0.51 -3.63 -5.56
C PHE A 42 0.89 -3.67 -7.04
N ASN A 43 0.81 -4.85 -7.66
CA ASN A 43 1.15 -5.02 -9.07
C ASN A 43 0.18 -4.31 -10.03
N HIS A 44 -1.07 -4.07 -9.59
CA HIS A 44 -2.11 -3.43 -10.41
C HIS A 44 -2.17 -1.92 -10.23
N LEU A 45 -1.79 -1.41 -9.05
CA LEU A 45 -2.02 0.00 -8.67
C LEU A 45 -0.73 0.81 -8.53
N VAL A 46 0.41 0.18 -8.21
CA VAL A 46 1.68 0.89 -8.03
C VAL A 46 2.44 0.92 -9.35
N ASP A 47 2.80 2.12 -9.79
CA ASP A 47 3.64 2.36 -10.95
C ASP A 47 4.99 1.66 -10.78
N LYS A 48 5.46 1.01 -11.85
CA LYS A 48 6.73 0.27 -11.84
C LYS A 48 7.96 1.19 -11.80
N SER A 49 7.78 2.49 -12.08
CA SER A 49 8.82 3.51 -11.95
C SER A 49 9.01 4.00 -10.52
N ASP A 50 8.02 3.77 -9.64
CA ASP A 50 8.09 4.15 -8.21
C ASP A 50 8.96 3.21 -7.37
N TYR A 51 9.48 2.12 -7.95
CA TYR A 51 10.36 1.19 -7.25
C TYR A 51 11.39 0.53 -8.16
N ALA A 52 12.58 0.26 -7.63
CA ALA A 52 13.53 -0.59 -8.31
C ALA A 52 13.04 -2.05 -8.28
N ARG A 53 13.07 -2.73 -9.43
CA ARG A 53 12.60 -4.12 -9.54
C ARG A 53 13.29 -5.07 -8.54
N ASN A 54 14.56 -4.81 -8.25
CA ASN A 54 15.36 -5.61 -7.32
C ASN A 54 14.87 -5.47 -5.87
N ASP A 55 14.26 -4.35 -5.52
CA ASP A 55 13.78 -4.06 -4.16
C ASP A 55 12.36 -4.57 -3.92
N LYS A 56 11.64 -4.98 -4.98
CA LYS A 56 10.23 -5.37 -4.92
C LYS A 56 9.93 -6.36 -3.80
N LYS A 57 10.79 -7.36 -3.60
CA LYS A 57 10.60 -8.37 -2.55
C LYS A 57 10.62 -7.74 -1.16
N ALA A 58 11.59 -6.87 -0.89
CA ALA A 58 11.73 -6.17 0.38
C ALA A 58 10.57 -5.18 0.59
N ILE A 59 10.16 -4.47 -0.47
CA ILE A 59 9.02 -3.55 -0.44
C ILE A 59 7.72 -4.28 -0.06
N LEU A 60 7.44 -5.42 -0.70
CA LEU A 60 6.24 -6.21 -0.39
C LEU A 60 6.24 -6.75 1.04
N GLU A 61 7.40 -7.11 1.58
CA GLU A 61 7.53 -7.52 2.98
C GLU A 61 7.24 -6.36 3.94
N HIS A 62 7.81 -5.19 3.67
CA HIS A 62 7.54 -3.98 4.43
C HIS A 62 6.05 -3.60 4.40
N LEU A 63 5.42 -3.66 3.22
CA LEU A 63 3.99 -3.37 3.05
C LEU A 63 3.10 -4.37 3.81
N TYR A 64 3.50 -5.63 3.90
CA TYR A 64 2.80 -6.62 4.71
C TYR A 64 2.86 -6.26 6.20
N ILE A 65 4.07 -5.97 6.72
CA ILE A 65 4.27 -5.52 8.11
C ILE A 65 3.47 -4.24 8.39
N LEU A 66 3.45 -3.30 7.45
CA LEU A 66 2.69 -2.06 7.56
C LEU A 66 1.17 -2.30 7.63
N SER A 67 0.67 -3.33 6.93
CA SER A 67 -0.75 -3.69 6.97
C SER A 67 -1.16 -4.33 8.29
N GLU A 68 -0.27 -5.13 8.89
CA GLU A 68 -0.44 -5.76 10.20
C GLU A 68 -0.30 -4.74 11.35
N CYS A 69 0.52 -3.70 11.16
CA CYS A 69 0.76 -2.67 12.17
C CYS A 69 -0.49 -1.78 12.37
N VAL A 70 -1.28 -2.10 13.39
CA VAL A 70 -2.34 -1.21 13.88
C VAL A 70 -1.66 0.00 14.54
N ARG A 71 -2.00 1.22 14.10
CA ARG A 71 -1.63 2.44 14.84
C ARG A 71 -2.25 2.34 16.24
N ASN A 72 -1.50 1.83 17.22
CA ASN A 72 -1.72 2.19 18.60
C ASN A 72 -1.40 3.68 18.68
N GLY A 73 -2.42 4.50 18.97
CA GLY A 73 -2.30 5.95 18.99
C GLY A 73 -1.06 6.36 19.79
N GLN A 74 -0.19 7.14 19.16
CA GLN A 74 0.76 7.94 19.91
C GLN A 74 -0.09 8.99 20.63
N ASN A 75 -0.26 8.76 21.93
CA ASN A 75 -0.75 9.71 22.92
C ASN A 75 0.16 10.93 23.00
#